data_AF-A0AAV1Y630-F1
#
_entry.id   AF-A0AAV1Y630-F1
#
_cell.length_a   1.000
_cell.length_b   1.000
_cell.length_c   1.000
_cell.angle_alpha   90.00
_cell.angle_beta   90.00
_cell.angle_gamma   90.00
#
_symmetry.space_group_name_H-M   'P 1'
#
loop_
_entity.id
_entity.type
_entity.pdbx_description
1 polymer ?
#
loop_
_entity_poly.entity_id
_entity_poly.type
_entity_poly.pdbx_seq_one_letter_code
_entity_poly.pdbx_strand_id
1 'polypeptide(L)' 'MSGAFSGSRIMEIVKKHDSGGLLWKRIKLTTTRKANAKKRLFRVWQNEAVLKACSAPSPSTTSSPSVDQTHENVTNSN' A
#
# COMPACT_ATOMS: atom_id res chain seq x y z
N MET A 1 30.99 -60.06 -25.34
CA MET A 1 29.84 -59.27 -25.80
C MET A 1 29.78 -58.02 -24.93
N SER A 2 29.96 -56.87 -25.58
CA SER A 2 30.29 -55.56 -25.01
C SER A 2 29.21 -55.00 -24.09
N GLY A 3 29.62 -54.19 -23.12
CA GLY A 3 28.82 -53.70 -22.01
C GLY A 3 27.59 -52.87 -22.43
N ALA A 4 26.42 -53.33 -22.02
CA ALA A 4 25.12 -52.67 -22.23
C ALA A 4 24.65 -51.83 -21.02
N PHE A 5 25.54 -51.49 -20.07
CA PHE A 5 25.15 -50.82 -18.82
C PHE A 5 26.01 -49.62 -18.42
N SER A 6 26.85 -49.05 -19.30
CA SER A 6 27.64 -47.85 -18.97
C SER A 6 26.93 -46.51 -19.23
N GLY A 7 25.81 -46.51 -19.98
CA GLY A 7 25.07 -45.28 -20.35
C GLY A 7 23.84 -44.95 -19.49
N SER A 8 23.29 -45.91 -18.75
CA SER A 8 22.08 -45.71 -17.93
C SER A 8 22.36 -44.97 -16.63
N ARG A 9 23.59 -45.04 -16.10
CA ARG A 9 23.95 -44.40 -14.82
C ARG A 9 24.07 -42.87 -14.92
N ILE A 10 24.48 -42.35 -16.09
CA ILE A 10 24.51 -40.90 -16.35
C ILE A 10 23.08 -40.35 -16.37
N MET A 11 22.15 -41.06 -17.01
CA MET A 11 20.73 -40.69 -17.01
C MET A 11 20.08 -40.83 -15.63
N GLU A 12 20.54 -41.76 -14.79
CA GLU A 12 20.09 -41.91 -13.41
C GLU A 12 20.58 -40.75 -12.51
N ILE A 13 21.82 -40.29 -12.70
CA ILE A 13 22.37 -39.08 -12.06
C ILE A 13 21.63 -37.82 -12.54
N VAL A 14 21.29 -37.75 -13.83
CA VAL A 14 20.55 -36.61 -14.41
C VAL A 14 19.06 -36.63 -14.04
N LYS A 15 18.46 -37.81 -13.78
CA LYS A 15 17.02 -37.96 -13.49
C LYS A 15 16.69 -38.10 -11.99
N LYS A 16 17.67 -38.21 -11.11
CA LYS A 16 17.48 -38.25 -9.65
C LYS A 16 17.99 -36.97 -8.99
N HIS A 17 17.49 -35.82 -9.44
CA HIS A 17 17.43 -34.65 -8.57
C HIS A 17 16.01 -34.52 -8.02
N ASP A 18 15.59 -35.53 -7.23
CA ASP A 18 14.35 -35.49 -6.44
C ASP A 18 14.40 -34.41 -5.32
N SER A 19 15.43 -33.55 -5.30
CA SER A 19 15.46 -32.34 -4.49
C SER A 19 15.11 -31.11 -5.35
N GLY A 20 13.83 -30.74 -5.30
CA GLY A 20 13.30 -29.40 -5.53
C GLY A 20 13.88 -28.61 -6.71
N GLY A 21 13.46 -28.93 -7.93
CA GLY A 21 13.66 -28.04 -9.09
C GLY A 21 13.18 -26.61 -8.76
N LEU A 22 14.02 -25.62 -9.05
CA LEU A 22 13.87 -24.21 -8.68
C LEU A 22 13.83 -23.94 -7.16
N LEU A 23 14.97 -23.49 -6.61
CA LEU A 23 15.06 -23.09 -5.21
C LEU A 23 14.35 -21.74 -4.98
N TRP A 24 13.19 -21.79 -4.33
CA TRP A 24 12.50 -20.59 -3.85
C TRP A 24 13.25 -20.02 -2.65
N LYS A 25 14.13 -19.03 -2.92
CA LYS A 25 14.96 -18.44 -1.89
C LYS A 25 14.11 -17.71 -0.85
N ARG A 26 14.07 -18.23 0.37
CA ARG A 26 13.47 -17.56 1.52
C ARG A 26 14.36 -16.39 1.94
N ILE A 27 13.92 -15.16 1.64
CA ILE A 27 14.64 -13.95 2.02
C ILE A 27 14.34 -13.63 3.49
N LYS A 28 15.39 -13.45 4.29
CA LYS A 28 15.28 -13.10 5.70
C LYS A 28 14.73 -11.67 5.86
N LEU A 29 14.08 -11.42 6.97
CA LEU A 29 13.68 -10.07 7.35
C LEU A 29 14.89 -9.27 7.83
N THR A 30 15.53 -8.55 6.90
CA THR A 30 16.67 -7.66 7.20
C THR A 30 16.21 -6.33 7.79
N THR A 31 17.14 -5.59 8.40
CA THR A 31 16.90 -4.28 9.00
C THR A 31 16.32 -3.28 8.00
N THR A 32 16.87 -3.20 6.79
CA THR A 32 16.35 -2.32 5.72
C THR A 32 14.91 -2.67 5.33
N ARG A 33 14.56 -3.97 5.29
CA ARG A 33 13.20 -4.43 5.00
C ARG A 33 12.24 -4.06 6.14
N LYS A 34 12.67 -4.16 7.40
CA LYS A 34 11.90 -3.67 8.57
C LYS A 34 11.67 -2.15 8.48
N ALA A 35 12.68 -1.37 8.09
CA ALA A 35 12.52 0.07 7.93
C ALA A 35 11.50 0.42 6.84
N ASN A 36 11.49 -0.29 5.72
CA ASN A 36 10.48 -0.10 4.68
C ASN A 36 9.06 -0.48 5.17
N ALA A 37 8.93 -1.57 5.94
CA ALA A 37 7.66 -1.93 6.57
C ALA A 37 7.15 -0.83 7.51
N LYS A 38 8.02 -0.25 8.35
CA LYS A 38 7.68 0.89 9.22
C LYS A 38 7.18 2.10 8.40
N LYS A 39 7.85 2.44 7.30
CA LYS A 39 7.42 3.52 6.40
C LYS A 39 6.02 3.26 5.81
N ARG A 40 5.75 2.03 5.36
CA ARG A 40 4.42 1.65 4.82
C ARG A 40 3.33 1.76 5.88
N LEU A 41 3.58 1.27 7.10
CA LEU A 41 2.65 1.37 8.22
C LEU A 41 2.34 2.83 8.57
N PHE A 42 3.39 3.67 8.66
CA PHE A 42 3.21 5.09 8.95
C PHE A 42 2.38 5.81 7.89
N ARG A 43 2.60 5.50 6.60
CA ARG A 43 1.81 6.06 5.50
C ARG A 43 0.33 5.67 5.60
N VAL A 44 0.05 4.41 5.90
CA VAL A 44 -1.35 3.94 6.10
C VAL A 44 -1.99 4.66 7.27
N TRP A 45 -1.26 4.81 8.38
CA TRP A 45 -1.77 5.52 9.56
C TRP A 45 -2.08 7.00 9.27
N GLN A 46 -1.21 7.69 8.52
CA GLN A 46 -1.50 9.05 8.07
C GLN A 46 -2.74 9.12 7.17
N ASN A 47 -2.86 8.21 6.20
CA ASN A 47 -4.02 8.15 5.32
C ASN A 47 -5.31 7.92 6.12
N GLU A 48 -5.28 7.00 7.07
CA GLU A 48 -6.41 6.74 7.97
C GLU A 48 -6.75 7.96 8.83
N ALA A 49 -5.74 8.66 9.36
CA ALA A 49 -5.97 9.88 10.14
C ALA A 49 -6.63 10.98 9.32
N VAL A 50 -6.19 11.18 8.07
CA VAL A 50 -6.79 12.14 7.14
C VAL A 50 -8.22 11.76 6.80
N LEU A 51 -8.48 10.50 6.44
CA LEU A 51 -9.84 10.04 6.11
C LEU A 51 -10.78 10.16 7.32
N LYS A 52 -10.31 9.84 8.52
CA LYS A 52 -11.07 10.04 9.77
C LYS A 52 -11.37 11.51 10.01
N ALA A 53 -10.39 12.39 9.83
CA ALA A 53 -10.60 13.84 9.96
C ALA A 53 -11.61 14.37 8.94
N CYS A 54 -11.60 13.87 7.70
CA CYS A 54 -12.59 14.24 6.68
C CYS A 54 -13.99 13.65 6.93
N SER A 55 -14.09 12.53 7.66
CA SER A 55 -15.38 11.94 8.06
C SER A 55 -16.03 12.61 9.26
N ALA A 56 -15.26 13.36 10.05
CA ALA A 56 -15.83 14.21 11.08
C ALA A 56 -16.58 15.35 10.39
N PRO A 57 -17.81 15.71 10.84
CA PRO A 57 -18.46 16.91 10.33
C PRO A 57 -17.51 18.08 10.53
N SER A 58 -17.28 18.85 9.46
CA SER A 58 -16.52 20.10 9.49
C SER A 58 -16.85 20.83 10.79
N PRO A 59 -15.89 21.28 11.61
CA PRO A 59 -16.20 22.19 12.70
C PRO A 59 -16.92 23.35 12.04
N SER A 60 -18.22 23.40 12.29
CA SER A 60 -19.15 24.35 11.70
C SER A 60 -18.55 25.73 11.90
N THR A 61 -18.37 26.44 10.78
CA THR A 61 -18.43 27.89 10.67
C THR A 61 -19.10 28.46 11.92
N THR A 62 -18.31 29.16 12.74
CA THR A 62 -18.80 30.03 13.80
C THR A 62 -20.05 30.74 13.29
N SER A 63 -21.17 30.49 13.95
CA SER A 63 -22.46 31.14 13.75
C SER A 63 -22.30 32.65 13.47
N SER A 64 -22.66 33.01 12.23
CA SER A 64 -23.24 34.22 11.64
C SER A 64 -23.31 35.54 12.47
N PRO A 65 -23.33 36.72 11.81
CA PRO A 65 -24.44 37.05 10.92
C PRO A 65 -24.00 37.36 9.48
N SER A 66 -24.74 36.76 8.57
CA SER A 66 -24.91 37.26 7.21
C SER A 66 -25.33 38.72 7.28
N VAL A 67 -24.49 39.62 6.76
CA VAL A 67 -24.91 40.97 6.42
C VAL A 67 -25.74 40.82 5.15
N ASP A 68 -27.05 40.69 5.31
CA ASP A 68 -28.00 41.00 4.26
C ASP A 68 -27.82 42.49 3.94
N GLN A 69 -27.20 42.79 2.80
CA GLN A 69 -27.31 44.11 2.20
C GLN A 69 -28.70 44.21 1.57
N THR A 70 -29.70 44.55 2.38
CA THR A 70 -30.89 45.24 1.87
C THR A 70 -30.43 46.61 1.38
N HIS A 71 -30.40 46.77 0.07
CA HIS A 71 -30.25 48.07 -0.56
C HIS A 71 -31.57 48.84 -0.33
N GLU A 72 -31.67 49.50 0.83
CA GLU A 72 -32.77 50.41 1.15
C GLU A 72 -32.77 51.52 0.09
N ASN A 73 -33.74 51.47 -0.81
CA ASN A 73 -33.97 52.48 -1.82
C ASN A 73 -34.45 53.75 -1.09
N VAL A 74 -33.56 54.72 -0.89
CA VAL A 74 -33.93 56.02 -0.30
C VAL A 74 -34.81 56.76 -1.30
N THR A 75 -36.09 56.79 -0.95
CA THR A 75 -37.18 57.57 -1.53
C THR A 75 -36.77 59.04 -1.63
N ASN A 76 -36.57 59.55 -2.84
CA ASN A 76 -36.50 60.99 -3.10
C ASN A 76 -37.94 61.52 -3.13
N SER A 77 -38.33 62.27 -2.10
CA SER A 77 -39.64 62.93 -2.02
C SER A 77 -39.43 64.44 -1.90
N ASN A 78 -39.97 65.16 -2.89
CA ASN A 78 -40.12 66.61 -3.07
C ASN A 78 -38.85 67.46 -3.18
#